data_AF-A0A7W4ZKN5-F1
#
_entry.id   AF-A0A7W4ZKN5-F1
#
_cell.length_a   1.000
_cell.length_b   1.000
_cell.length_c   1.000
_cell.angle_alpha   90.00
_cell.angle_beta   90.00
_cell.angle_gamma   90.00
#
_symmetry.space_group_name_H-M   'P 1'
#
loop_
_entity.id
_entity.type
_entity.pdbx_description
1 polymer ?
#
loop_
_entity_poly.entity_id
_entity_poly.type
_entity_poly.pdbx_seq_one_letter_code
_entity_poly.pdbx_strand_id
1 'polypeptide(L)'
;MALRAYMASMDSRHPERTLELLEPDFRFLLALPGKEIVGKSKEDFAAYIAGRGAVDRSHEILRYSRDGDLETVYGVVTDGGRYTGSFLSAAVISPGGLLARYQSFFTTSFELVDWAGQAMTERSRA
;
A
#
# COMPACT_ATOMS: atom_id res chain seq x y z
N MET A 1 -8.49 7.20 -9.40
CA MET A 1 -8.64 5.97 -8.60
C MET A 1 -8.01 6.24 -7.26
N ALA A 2 -8.82 6.31 -6.21
CA ALA A 2 -8.41 6.86 -4.92
C ALA A 2 -7.32 6.00 -4.25
N LEU A 3 -7.41 4.68 -4.37
CA LEU A 3 -6.43 3.77 -3.78
C LEU A 3 -5.06 3.86 -4.47
N ARG A 4 -5.01 4.07 -5.78
CA ARG A 4 -3.75 4.31 -6.50
C ARG A 4 -3.11 5.65 -6.10
N ALA A 5 -3.92 6.69 -5.93
CA ALA A 5 -3.45 8.00 -5.46
C ALA A 5 -2.92 7.92 -4.02
N TYR A 6 -3.61 7.16 -3.16
CA TYR A 6 -3.15 6.84 -1.81
C TYR A 6 -1.78 6.14 -1.82
N MET A 7 -1.57 5.11 -2.65
CA MET A 7 -0.28 4.41 -2.75
C MET A 7 0.84 5.35 -3.21
N ALA A 8 0.58 6.15 -4.25
CA ALA A 8 1.55 7.14 -4.74
C ALA A 8 1.90 8.21 -3.67
N SER A 9 0.92 8.62 -2.87
CA SER A 9 1.15 9.54 -1.75
C SER A 9 2.03 8.90 -0.66
N MET A 10 1.77 7.64 -0.31
CA MET A 10 2.56 6.86 0.66
C MET A 10 4.02 6.62 0.23
N ASP A 11 4.29 6.63 -1.07
CA ASP A 11 5.63 6.47 -1.66
C ASP A 11 6.38 7.79 -1.85
N SER A 12 5.70 8.92 -1.61
CA SER A 12 6.28 10.23 -1.79
C SER A 12 7.26 10.57 -0.66
N ARG A 13 8.00 11.68 -0.84
CA ARG A 13 8.82 12.27 0.24
C ARG A 13 7.99 12.81 1.42
N HIS A 14 6.67 12.86 1.26
CA HIS A 14 5.71 13.44 2.20
C HIS A 14 4.56 12.46 2.48
N PRO A 15 4.83 11.24 3.00
CA PRO A 15 3.80 10.23 3.22
C PRO A 15 2.71 10.69 4.20
N GLU A 16 3.00 11.67 5.06
CA GLU A 16 2.03 12.31 5.95
C GLU A 16 0.87 12.98 5.22
N ARG A 17 1.06 13.44 3.98
CA ARG A 17 -0.02 14.03 3.15
C ARG A 17 -1.09 13.01 2.79
N THR A 18 -0.80 11.73 2.92
CA THR A 18 -1.79 10.66 2.71
C THR A 18 -3.00 10.82 3.63
N LEU A 19 -2.85 11.47 4.80
CA LEU A 19 -3.97 11.75 5.71
C LEU A 19 -5.06 12.64 5.08
N GLU A 20 -4.74 13.41 4.04
CA GLU A 20 -5.69 14.22 3.27
C GLU A 20 -6.63 13.35 2.41
N LEU A 21 -6.22 12.12 2.10
CA LEU A 21 -6.97 11.17 1.28
C LEU A 21 -7.91 10.26 2.09
N LEU A 22 -7.97 10.46 3.40
CA LEU A 22 -8.71 9.62 4.34
C LEU A 22 -9.96 10.35 4.85
N GLU A 23 -11.03 9.61 5.11
CA GLU A 23 -12.19 10.15 5.84
C GLU A 23 -11.84 10.46 7.32
N PRO A 24 -12.54 11.38 7.99
CA PRO A 24 -12.35 11.63 9.42
C PRO A 24 -12.56 10.39 10.30
N ASP A 25 -13.47 9.49 9.92
CA ASP A 25 -13.79 8.25 10.65
C ASP A 25 -13.05 7.01 10.10
N PHE A 26 -11.94 7.23 9.38
CA PHE A 26 -11.14 6.21 8.73
C PHE A 26 -10.75 5.06 9.65
N ARG A 27 -10.87 3.82 9.13
CA ARG A 27 -10.45 2.60 9.83
C ARG A 27 -9.56 1.77 8.96
N PHE A 28 -8.59 1.10 9.58
CA PHE A 28 -7.66 0.28 8.83
C PHE A 28 -7.22 -0.99 9.55
N LEU A 29 -6.80 -1.96 8.74
CA LEU A 29 -6.06 -3.14 9.16
C LEU A 29 -4.87 -3.35 8.23
N LEU A 30 -3.68 -3.53 8.81
CA LEU A 30 -2.48 -3.95 8.12
C LEU A 30 -2.06 -5.31 8.66
N ALA A 31 -2.23 -6.36 7.88
CA ALA A 31 -1.70 -7.69 8.15
C ALA A 31 -0.27 -7.74 7.62
N LEU A 32 0.69 -7.64 8.53
CA LEU A 32 2.13 -7.67 8.25
C LEU A 32 2.72 -9.01 8.73
N PRO A 33 3.90 -9.42 8.25
CA PRO A 33 4.58 -10.60 8.76
C PRO A 33 4.72 -10.56 10.29
N GLY A 34 4.11 -11.54 10.97
CA GLY A 34 4.20 -11.72 12.41
C GLY A 34 3.36 -10.76 13.27
N LYS A 35 2.61 -9.82 12.67
CA LYS A 35 1.73 -8.91 13.44
C LYS A 35 0.63 -8.28 12.61
N GLU A 36 -0.45 -7.90 13.29
CA GLU A 36 -1.47 -7.01 12.76
C GLU A 36 -1.36 -5.63 13.38
N ILE A 37 -1.64 -4.60 12.58
CA ILE A 37 -1.82 -3.23 13.04
C ILE A 37 -3.24 -2.81 12.68
N VAL A 38 -4.06 -2.54 13.70
CA VAL A 38 -5.45 -2.12 13.53
C VAL A 38 -5.61 -0.73 14.12
N GLY A 39 -6.32 0.15 13.42
CA GLY A 39 -6.62 1.50 13.91
C GLY A 39 -7.99 1.98 13.46
N LYS A 40 -8.51 2.98 14.18
CA LYS A 40 -9.87 3.49 14.04
C LYS A 40 -9.92 5.01 13.84
N SER A 41 -8.78 5.64 13.57
CA SER A 41 -8.68 7.08 13.36
C SER A 41 -7.54 7.46 12.42
N LYS A 42 -7.52 8.73 11.99
CA LYS A 42 -6.40 9.32 11.27
C LYS A 42 -5.16 9.41 12.14
N GLU A 43 -5.31 9.64 13.44
CA GLU A 43 -4.21 9.72 14.40
C GLU A 43 -3.50 8.36 14.56
N ASP A 44 -4.28 7.27 14.63
CA ASP A 44 -3.72 5.91 14.64
C ASP A 44 -2.90 5.64 13.36
N PHE A 45 -3.42 6.11 12.22
CA PHE A 45 -2.75 5.94 10.94
C PHE A 45 -1.51 6.83 10.81
N ALA A 46 -1.56 8.06 11.33
CA ALA A 46 -0.43 8.98 11.39
C ALA A 46 0.71 8.39 12.25
N ALA A 47 0.38 7.77 13.39
CA ALA A 47 1.36 7.07 14.23
C ALA A 47 2.01 5.90 13.49
N TYR A 48 1.23 5.16 12.69
CA TYR A 48 1.78 4.12 11.80
C TYR A 48 2.76 4.70 10.76
N ILE A 49 2.40 5.80 10.08
CA ILE A 49 3.26 6.46 9.09
C ILE A 49 4.56 6.94 9.75
N ALA A 50 4.48 7.59 10.91
CA ALA A 50 5.66 8.08 11.64
C ALA A 50 6.61 6.96 12.08
N GLY A 51 6.09 5.76 12.35
CA GLY A 51 6.89 4.57 12.64
C GLY A 51 7.47 3.86 11.41
N ARG A 52 7.07 4.26 10.20
CA ARG A 52 7.59 3.75 8.92
C ARG A 52 8.94 4.43 8.70
N GLY A 53 10.03 3.82 9.20
CA GLY A 53 11.39 4.36 9.06
C GLY A 53 11.74 4.73 7.61
N ALA A 54 12.77 5.57 7.43
CA ALA A 54 13.18 6.05 6.12
C ALA A 54 13.74 4.91 5.25
N VAL A 55 12.96 4.49 4.26
CA VAL A 55 13.33 3.52 3.23
C VAL A 55 12.92 4.10 1.86
N ASP A 56 13.66 3.77 0.81
CA ASP A 56 13.31 4.14 -0.57
C ASP A 56 12.23 3.17 -1.10
N ARG A 57 11.13 3.09 -0.34
CA ARG A 57 10.07 2.12 -0.53
C ARG A 57 9.09 2.61 -1.58
N SER A 58 8.79 1.75 -2.55
CA SER A 58 7.74 1.99 -3.54
C SER A 58 6.78 0.81 -3.66
N HIS A 59 5.50 1.10 -3.87
CA HIS A 59 4.47 0.13 -4.22
C HIS A 59 4.30 0.11 -5.75
N GLU A 60 4.76 -0.95 -6.39
CA GLU A 60 4.55 -1.19 -7.82
C GLU A 60 3.26 -1.98 -8.05
N ILE A 61 2.25 -1.30 -8.59
CA ILE A 61 0.90 -1.88 -8.77
C ILE A 61 0.85 -2.72 -10.05
N LEU A 62 0.60 -4.03 -9.90
CA LEU A 62 0.53 -4.99 -11.01
C LEU A 62 -0.90 -5.27 -11.47
N ARG A 63 -1.87 -5.23 -10.55
CA ARG A 63 -3.30 -5.36 -10.87
C ARG A 63 -4.09 -4.32 -10.09
N TYR A 64 -5.18 -3.90 -10.70
CA TYR A 64 -6.17 -3.03 -10.08
C TYR A 64 -7.54 -3.45 -10.53
N SER A 65 -8.50 -3.41 -9.62
CA SER A 65 -9.90 -3.56 -9.95
C SER A 65 -10.75 -2.61 -9.12
N ARG A 66 -11.97 -2.39 -9.60
CA ARG A 66 -12.98 -1.63 -8.89
C ARG A 66 -14.33 -2.31 -9.08
N ASP A 67 -15.04 -2.46 -7.98
CA ASP A 67 -16.43 -2.91 -7.94
C ASP A 67 -17.23 -1.96 -7.06
N GLY A 68 -18.09 -1.14 -7.67
CA GLY A 68 -18.81 -0.08 -6.97
C GLY A 68 -17.89 0.92 -6.25
N ASP A 69 -18.02 0.96 -4.93
CA ASP A 69 -17.23 1.78 -4.00
C ASP A 69 -15.96 1.08 -3.48
N LEU A 70 -15.73 -0.18 -3.84
CA LEU A 70 -14.55 -0.94 -3.44
C LEU A 70 -13.48 -0.88 -4.54
N GLU A 71 -12.29 -0.39 -4.20
CA GLU A 71 -11.09 -0.49 -5.03
C GLU A 71 -10.16 -1.57 -4.46
N THR A 72 -9.52 -2.37 -5.33
CA THR A 72 -8.47 -3.31 -4.94
C THR A 72 -7.21 -3.13 -5.80
N VAL A 73 -6.05 -3.33 -5.18
CA VAL A 73 -4.75 -3.36 -5.85
C VAL A 73 -3.97 -4.58 -5.40
N TYR A 74 -3.32 -5.24 -6.35
CA TYR A 74 -2.25 -6.18 -6.07
C TYR A 74 -0.96 -5.63 -6.65
N GLY A 75 0.13 -5.75 -5.92
CA GLY A 75 1.43 -5.25 -6.34
C GLY A 75 2.58 -5.82 -5.54
N VAL A 76 3.76 -5.30 -5.82
CA VAL A 76 4.98 -5.61 -5.08
C VAL A 76 5.52 -4.37 -4.38
N VAL A 77 6.25 -4.58 -3.30
CA VAL A 77 6.99 -3.54 -2.60
C VAL A 77 8.46 -3.66 -2.97
N THR A 78 9.03 -2.57 -3.46
CA THR A 78 10.46 -2.47 -3.71
C THR A 78 11.15 -1.53 -2.72
N ASP A 79 12.43 -1.75 -2.47
CA ASP A 79 13.32 -0.83 -1.75
C ASP A 79 14.56 -0.57 -2.62
N GLY A 80 14.68 0.66 -3.12
CA GLY A 80 15.70 1.02 -4.13
C GLY A 80 15.63 0.13 -5.37
N GLY A 81 14.41 -0.22 -5.79
CA GLY A 81 14.16 -1.12 -6.93
C GLY A 81 14.38 -2.61 -6.68
N ARG A 82 14.74 -3.03 -5.45
CA ARG A 82 14.83 -4.46 -5.10
C ARG A 82 13.51 -4.96 -4.54
N TYR A 83 13.03 -6.10 -5.03
CA TYR A 83 11.85 -6.77 -4.48
C TYR A 83 12.02 -7.08 -2.98
N THR A 84 10.99 -6.74 -2.19
CA THR A 84 10.94 -7.05 -0.75
C THR A 84 9.72 -7.87 -0.36
N GLY A 85 8.70 -7.95 -1.21
CA GLY A 85 7.48 -8.71 -0.96
C GLY A 85 6.33 -8.26 -1.84
N SER A 86 5.21 -8.96 -1.71
CA SER A 86 3.96 -8.69 -2.42
C SER A 86 2.86 -8.23 -1.48
N PHE A 87 1.92 -7.44 -2.00
CA PHE A 87 0.78 -6.95 -1.24
C PHE A 87 -0.52 -7.05 -2.01
N LEU A 88 -1.61 -7.27 -1.26
CA LEU A 88 -2.99 -7.10 -1.71
C LEU A 88 -3.64 -6.08 -0.78
N SER A 89 -4.13 -4.98 -1.35
CA SER A 89 -4.86 -3.97 -0.59
C SER A 89 -6.23 -3.74 -1.18
N ALA A 90 -7.18 -3.44 -0.30
CA ALA A 90 -8.54 -3.07 -0.64
C ALA A 90 -8.93 -1.82 0.13
N ALA A 91 -9.71 -0.95 -0.51
CA ALA A 91 -10.26 0.24 0.13
C ALA A 91 -11.71 0.48 -0.27
N VAL A 92 -12.53 0.84 0.73
CA VAL A 92 -13.87 1.39 0.49
C VAL A 92 -13.72 2.90 0.30
N ILE A 93 -14.21 3.41 -0.81
CA ILE A 93 -14.15 4.80 -1.20
C ILE A 93 -15.49 5.47 -0.88
N SER A 94 -15.45 6.55 -0.12
CA SER A 94 -16.65 7.31 0.24
C SER A 94 -17.23 8.03 -0.99
N PRO A 95 -18.49 8.51 -0.91
CA PRO A 95 -19.05 9.40 -1.93
C PRO A 95 -18.22 10.68 -2.17
N GLY A 96 -17.45 11.12 -1.17
CA GLY A 96 -16.52 12.25 -1.28
C GLY A 96 -15.21 11.93 -2.00
N GLY A 97 -15.00 10.67 -2.38
CA GLY A 97 -13.79 10.21 -3.08
C GLY A 97 -12.60 9.91 -2.16
N LEU A 98 -12.81 9.89 -0.84
CA LEU A 98 -11.78 9.60 0.16
C LEU A 98 -11.85 8.13 0.60
N LEU A 99 -10.76 7.61 1.17
CA LEU A 99 -10.76 6.27 1.74
C LEU A 99 -11.48 6.28 3.09
N ALA A 100 -12.55 5.50 3.21
CA ALA A 100 -13.30 5.30 4.45
C ALA A 100 -12.78 4.08 5.24
N ARG A 101 -12.41 3.01 4.53
CA ARG A 101 -11.84 1.79 5.11
C ARG A 101 -10.69 1.31 4.27
N TYR A 102 -9.66 0.78 4.91
CA TYR A 102 -8.49 0.24 4.23
C TYR A 102 -8.04 -1.07 4.85
N GLN A 103 -7.77 -2.07 4.02
CA GLN A 103 -7.14 -3.30 4.44
C GLN A 103 -5.95 -3.57 3.54
N SER A 104 -4.83 -3.99 4.14
CA SER A 104 -3.67 -4.43 3.40
C SER A 104 -3.11 -5.69 4.00
N PHE A 105 -2.85 -6.68 3.15
CA PHE A 105 -2.06 -7.85 3.46
C PHE A 105 -0.72 -7.73 2.75
N PHE A 106 0.37 -7.93 3.48
CA PHE A 106 1.73 -7.94 2.95
C PHE A 106 2.44 -9.25 3.31
N THR A 107 3.12 -9.85 2.34
CA THR A 107 3.90 -11.08 2.51
C THR A 107 5.24 -10.97 1.80
N THR A 108 6.27 -11.59 2.38
CA THR A 108 7.62 -11.67 1.81
C THR A 108 7.90 -13.01 1.15
N SER A 109 7.00 -13.99 1.31
CA SER A 109 7.23 -15.39 0.94
C SER A 109 6.33 -15.91 -0.18
N PHE A 110 5.38 -15.11 -0.64
CA PHE A 110 4.43 -15.52 -1.67
C PHE A 110 4.14 -14.38 -2.64
N GLU A 111 4.03 -14.74 -3.91
CA GLU A 111 3.73 -13.84 -5.00
C GLU A 111 2.58 -14.45 -5.82
N LEU A 112 1.47 -13.72 -5.91
CA LEU A 112 0.28 -14.15 -6.65
C LEU A 112 0.42 -13.90 -8.15
N VAL A 113 1.15 -12.85 -8.54
CA VAL A 113 1.40 -12.47 -9.94
C VAL A 113 2.86 -12.11 -10.08
N ASP A 114 3.54 -12.81 -11.00
CA ASP A 114 4.96 -12.62 -11.29
C ASP A 114 5.33 -11.16 -11.66
N TRP A 115 6.38 -10.66 -11.03
CA TRP A 115 6.93 -9.32 -11.19
C TRP A 115 8.07 -9.36 -12.20
N ALA A 116 7.83 -8.75 -13.36
CA ALA A 116 8.81 -8.70 -14.44
C ALA A 116 10.14 -8.01 -14.06
N GLY A 117 10.17 -7.19 -13.00
CA GLY A 117 11.39 -6.53 -12.51
C GLY A 117 12.46 -7.50 -11.98
N GLN A 118 12.08 -8.71 -11.54
CA GLN A 118 13.03 -9.76 -11.18
C GLN A 118 13.89 -10.18 -12.37
N ALA A 119 13.27 -10.44 -13.53
CA ALA A 119 13.96 -10.89 -14.74
C ALA A 119 14.90 -9.83 -15.34
N MET A 120 14.67 -8.54 -15.06
CA MET A 120 15.57 -7.44 -15.45
C MET A 120 16.78 -7.32 -14.52
N THR A 121 16.56 -7.53 -13.21
CA THR A 121 17.62 -7.47 -12.19
C THR A 121 18.65 -8.59 -12.37
N GLU A 122 18.20 -9.79 -12.74
CA GLU A 122 19.08 -10.93 -12.99
C GLU A 122 19.93 -10.76 -14.26
N ARG A 123 19.37 -10.23 -15.35
CA ARG A 123 20.11 -9.96 -16.59
C ARG A 123 21.16 -8.85 -16.45
N SER A 124 20.92 -7.87 -15.58
CA SER A 124 21.91 -6.80 -15.32
C SER A 124 23.11 -7.28 -14.48
N ARG A 125 23.07 -8.50 -13.93
CA ARG A 125 24.14 -9.09 -13.13
C ARG A 125 24.95 -10.16 -13.87
N ALA A 126 24.53 -10.55 -15.07
CA ALA A 126 25.23 -11.47 -15.97
C ALA A 126 26.06 -10.67 -17.01
#